data_AF-A0A239ZXL2-F1
#
_entry.id   AF-A0A239ZXL2-F1
#
_cell.length_a   1.000
_cell.length_b   1.000
_cell.length_c   1.000
_cell.angle_alpha   90.00
_cell.angle_beta   90.00
_cell.angle_gamma   90.00
#
_symmetry.space_group_name_H-M   'P 1'
#
loop_
_entity.id
_entity.type
_entity.pdbx_description
1 polymer ?
#
loop_
_entity_poly.entity_id
_entity_poly.type
_entity_poly.pdbx_seq_one_letter_code
_entity_poly.pdbx_strand_id
1 'polypeptide(L)'
;MTKLTSKEELFVNYLVSGKSQRQAYISAGYNVKNKNDVYIDNKASQLFNKPKVMDRFNELMNVFINKSIWTREEAIHQYLWLLNKSKNHIDQYGISYASSNAYLGALKGLNKLSFETTVKGSKIQKEIELLNKKIDGMSSNNNIEDKIESYFNLLSSSN
;
A
#
# COMPACT_ATOMS: atom_id res chain seq x y z
N MET A 1 -22.24 2.22 14.47
CA MET A 1 -21.07 1.38 14.11
C MET A 1 -21.33 -0.05 14.57
N THR A 2 -21.46 -1.00 13.65
CA THR A 2 -21.59 -2.43 14.00
C THR A 2 -20.27 -2.95 14.55
N LYS A 3 -20.26 -3.41 15.79
CA LYS A 3 -19.06 -3.90 16.49
C LYS A 3 -18.46 -5.11 15.76
N LEU A 4 -17.15 -5.07 15.48
CA LEU A 4 -16.43 -6.23 14.95
C LEU A 4 -16.30 -7.31 16.03
N THR A 5 -16.29 -8.56 15.60
CA THR A 5 -15.92 -9.68 16.47
C THR A 5 -14.41 -9.68 16.71
N SER A 6 -13.94 -10.30 17.79
CA SER A 6 -12.50 -10.37 18.10
C SER A 6 -11.68 -11.01 16.97
N LYS A 7 -12.24 -12.00 16.26
CA LYS A 7 -11.58 -12.62 15.10
C LYS A 7 -11.52 -11.70 13.89
N GLU A 8 -12.57 -10.92 13.64
CA GLU A 8 -12.56 -9.90 12.57
C GLU A 8 -11.52 -8.82 12.88
N GLU A 9 -11.40 -8.39 14.14
CA GLU A 9 -10.39 -7.40 14.54
C GLU A 9 -8.95 -7.94 14.39
N LEU A 10 -8.70 -9.19 14.81
CA LEU A 10 -7.39 -9.83 14.59
C LEU A 10 -7.07 -9.98 13.10
N PHE A 11 -8.06 -10.35 12.29
CA PHE A 11 -7.91 -10.44 10.84
C PHE A 11 -7.45 -9.12 10.24
N VAL A 12 -8.12 -8.01 10.59
CA VAL A 12 -7.75 -6.67 10.10
C VAL A 12 -6.34 -6.27 10.58
N ASN A 13 -6.01 -6.49 11.85
CA ASN A 13 -4.67 -6.16 12.37
C ASN A 13 -3.56 -6.91 11.62
N TYR A 14 -3.77 -8.17 11.27
CA TYR A 14 -2.82 -8.95 10.48
C TYR A 14 -2.69 -8.44 9.04
N LEU A 15 -3.78 -7.97 8.42
CA LEU A 15 -3.71 -7.33 7.10
C LEU A 15 -2.87 -6.05 7.14
N VAL A 16 -3.11 -5.17 8.13
CA VAL A 16 -2.34 -3.93 8.30
C VAL A 16 -0.85 -4.22 8.57
N SER A 17 -0.52 -5.34 9.22
CA SER A 17 0.87 -5.78 9.39
C SER A 17 1.54 -6.35 8.12
N GLY A 18 0.80 -6.44 7.00
CA GLY A 18 1.33 -6.88 5.70
C GLY A 18 1.14 -8.35 5.37
N LYS A 19 0.31 -9.10 6.12
CA LYS A 19 -0.05 -10.48 5.74
C LYS A 19 -1.05 -10.47 4.58
N SER A 20 -0.99 -11.49 3.73
CA SER A 20 -2.03 -11.70 2.71
C SER A 20 -3.37 -12.03 3.38
N GLN A 21 -4.48 -11.87 2.65
CA GLN A 21 -5.82 -12.21 3.16
C GLN A 21 -5.90 -13.65 3.69
N ARG A 22 -5.33 -14.62 2.96
CA ARG A 22 -5.25 -16.02 3.42
C ARG A 22 -4.48 -16.15 4.74
N GLN A 23 -3.29 -15.56 4.82
CA GLN A 23 -2.44 -15.63 6.01
C GLN A 23 -3.09 -14.96 7.22
N ALA A 24 -3.73 -13.80 7.01
CA ALA A 24 -4.47 -13.09 8.04
C ALA A 24 -5.67 -13.91 8.53
N TYR A 25 -6.39 -14.57 7.62
CA TYR A 25 -7.54 -15.44 7.94
C TYR A 25 -7.11 -16.65 8.79
N ILE A 26 -6.01 -17.31 8.40
CA ILE A 26 -5.43 -18.40 9.19
C ILE A 26 -4.96 -17.90 10.56
N SER A 27 -4.21 -16.79 10.59
CA SER A 27 -3.63 -16.23 11.82
C SER A 27 -4.71 -15.75 12.80
N ALA A 28 -5.85 -15.26 12.31
CA ALA A 28 -7.00 -14.86 13.12
C ALA A 28 -7.78 -16.05 13.71
N GLY A 29 -7.36 -17.29 13.44
CA GLY A 29 -7.93 -18.50 14.04
C GLY A 29 -9.26 -18.92 13.44
N TYR A 30 -9.48 -18.65 12.15
CA TYR A 30 -10.62 -19.23 11.41
C TYR A 30 -10.36 -20.71 11.09
N ASN A 31 -11.43 -21.49 10.99
CA ASN A 31 -11.32 -22.92 10.72
C ASN A 31 -10.87 -23.16 9.28
N VAL A 32 -9.69 -23.76 9.13
CA VAL A 32 -9.09 -24.15 7.85
C VAL A 32 -8.82 -25.65 7.75
N LYS A 33 -9.18 -26.43 8.77
CA LYS A 33 -8.91 -27.87 8.80
C LYS A 33 -9.67 -28.56 7.67
N ASN A 34 -8.96 -29.38 6.90
CA ASN A 34 -9.50 -30.11 5.74
C ASN A 34 -10.13 -29.18 4.67
N LYS A 35 -9.71 -27.91 4.61
CA LYS A 35 -10.10 -26.98 3.54
C LYS A 35 -8.95 -26.81 2.57
N ASN A 36 -9.27 -26.75 1.28
CA ASN A 36 -8.28 -26.42 0.26
C ASN A 36 -7.99 -24.91 0.26
N ASP A 37 -6.87 -24.54 -0.34
CA ASP A 37 -6.40 -23.15 -0.42
C ASP A 37 -7.42 -22.22 -1.08
N VAL A 38 -8.05 -22.66 -2.18
CA VAL A 38 -9.06 -21.89 -2.92
C VAL A 38 -10.27 -21.55 -2.04
N TYR A 39 -10.73 -22.49 -1.22
CA TYR A 39 -11.81 -22.26 -0.27
C TYR A 39 -11.42 -21.21 0.77
N ILE A 40 -10.19 -21.28 1.29
CA ILE A 40 -9.70 -20.33 2.30
C ILE A 40 -9.58 -18.94 1.68
N ASP A 41 -9.04 -18.82 0.47
CA ASP A 41 -8.95 -17.55 -0.25
C ASP A 41 -10.32 -16.92 -0.46
N ASN A 42 -11.28 -17.71 -0.95
CA ASN A 42 -12.65 -17.23 -1.16
C ASN A 42 -13.29 -16.75 0.15
N LYS A 43 -13.06 -17.46 1.27
CA LYS A 43 -13.59 -17.05 2.57
C LYS A 43 -12.89 -15.80 3.12
N ALA A 44 -11.58 -15.68 2.96
CA ALA A 44 -10.83 -14.51 3.36
C ALA A 44 -11.24 -13.27 2.55
N SER A 45 -11.44 -13.42 1.23
CA SER A 45 -11.93 -12.37 0.34
C SER A 45 -13.36 -11.93 0.71
N GLN A 46 -14.27 -12.88 0.93
CA GLN A 46 -15.63 -12.60 1.41
C GLN A 46 -15.63 -11.87 2.75
N LEU A 47 -14.72 -12.21 3.67
CA LEU A 47 -14.59 -11.55 4.96
C LEU A 47 -14.11 -10.11 4.82
N PHE A 48 -13.09 -9.89 3.98
CA PHE A 48 -12.53 -8.56 3.72
C PHE A 48 -13.56 -7.62 3.08
N ASN A 49 -14.39 -8.12 2.17
CA ASN A 49 -15.42 -7.34 1.48
C ASN A 49 -16.65 -7.00 2.35
N LYS A 50 -16.71 -7.46 3.61
CA LYS A 50 -17.78 -7.02 4.52
C LYS A 50 -17.59 -5.54 4.84
N PRO A 51 -18.63 -4.67 4.71
CA PRO A 51 -18.49 -3.23 4.93
C PRO A 51 -17.77 -2.88 6.23
N LYS A 52 -18.22 -3.42 7.37
CA LYS A 52 -17.59 -3.17 8.68
C LYS A 52 -16.11 -3.56 8.77
N VAL A 53 -15.68 -4.61 8.06
CA VAL A 53 -14.29 -5.08 8.08
C VAL A 53 -13.43 -4.16 7.22
N MET A 54 -13.94 -3.81 6.04
CA MET A 54 -13.30 -2.85 5.14
C MET A 54 -13.16 -1.47 5.79
N ASP A 55 -14.21 -0.97 6.44
CA ASP A 55 -14.19 0.30 7.16
C ASP A 55 -13.10 0.34 8.23
N ARG A 56 -13.01 -0.73 9.04
CA ARG A 56 -11.98 -0.85 10.08
C ARG A 56 -10.57 -0.95 9.49
N PHE A 57 -10.41 -1.67 8.39
CA PHE A 57 -9.12 -1.75 7.69
C PHE A 57 -8.68 -0.38 7.19
N ASN A 58 -9.56 0.37 6.54
CA ASN A 58 -9.28 1.71 6.06
C ASN A 58 -8.95 2.68 7.20
N GLU A 59 -9.68 2.61 8.33
CA GLU A 59 -9.38 3.38 9.53
C GLU A 59 -7.96 3.13 10.03
N LEU A 60 -7.58 1.87 10.23
CA LEU A 60 -6.25 1.52 10.73
C LEU A 60 -5.15 1.86 9.72
N MET A 61 -5.40 1.70 8.42
CA MET A 61 -4.46 2.12 7.39
C MET A 61 -4.27 3.64 7.37
N ASN A 62 -5.33 4.43 7.54
CA ASN A 62 -5.22 5.89 7.63
C ASN A 62 -4.42 6.32 8.86
N VAL A 63 -4.66 5.70 10.01
CA VAL A 63 -3.86 5.95 11.23
C VAL A 63 -2.39 5.61 10.99
N PHE A 64 -2.10 4.46 10.37
CA PHE A 64 -0.74 4.05 10.05
C PHE A 64 -0.06 5.01 9.08
N ILE A 65 -0.74 5.43 8.01
CA ILE A 65 -0.24 6.39 7.02
C ILE A 65 0.04 7.74 7.69
N ASN A 66 -0.91 8.28 8.45
CA ASN A 66 -0.75 9.56 9.15
C ASN A 66 0.42 9.52 10.13
N LYS A 67 0.55 8.45 10.91
CA LYS A 67 1.70 8.25 11.81
C LYS A 67 3.01 8.15 11.02
N SER A 68 3.04 7.43 9.91
CA SER A 68 4.22 7.31 9.06
C SER A 68 4.63 8.67 8.46
N ILE A 69 3.67 9.49 8.03
CA ILE A 69 3.93 10.85 7.52
C ILE A 69 4.51 11.71 8.63
N TRP A 70 3.87 11.74 9.80
CA TRP A 70 4.35 12.50 10.96
C TRP A 70 5.78 12.12 11.36
N THR A 71 6.07 10.82 11.46
CA THR A 71 7.43 10.35 11.81
C THR A 71 8.48 10.75 10.77
N ARG A 72 8.09 10.87 9.50
CA ARG A 72 8.98 11.35 8.44
C ARG A 72 9.20 12.86 8.53
N GLU A 73 8.13 13.63 8.72
CA GLU A 73 8.22 15.09 8.90
C GLU A 73 9.09 15.45 10.11
N GLU A 74 8.89 14.75 11.23
CA GLU A 74 9.71 14.90 12.43
C GLU A 74 11.19 14.60 12.14
N ALA A 75 11.49 13.50 11.43
CA ALA A 75 12.86 13.20 11.03
C ALA A 75 13.48 14.31 10.15
N ILE A 76 12.70 14.87 9.23
CA ILE A 76 13.13 15.99 8.39
C ILE A 76 13.43 17.23 9.25
N HIS A 77 12.55 17.56 10.20
CA HIS A 77 12.76 18.69 11.12
C HIS A 77 14.05 18.54 11.93
N GLN A 78 14.31 17.35 12.48
CA GLN A 78 15.53 17.08 13.25
C GLN A 78 16.80 17.23 12.38
N TYR A 79 16.76 16.72 11.14
CA TYR A 79 17.89 16.90 10.22
C TYR A 79 18.08 18.36 9.79
N LEU A 80 17.01 19.10 9.51
CA LEU A 80 17.10 20.53 9.18
C LEU A 80 17.64 21.35 10.35
N TRP A 81 17.18 21.07 11.56
CA TRP A 81 17.68 21.72 12.78
C TRP A 81 19.18 21.50 12.92
N LEU A 82 19.66 20.25 12.77
CA LEU A 82 21.07 19.93 12.85
C LEU A 82 21.88 20.60 11.75
N LEU A 83 21.39 20.56 10.50
CA LEU A 83 22.02 21.19 9.34
C LEU A 83 22.20 22.69 9.55
N ASN A 84 21.15 23.39 10.01
CA ASN A 84 21.20 24.82 10.31
C ASN A 84 22.15 25.13 11.46
N LYS A 85 22.15 24.32 12.53
CA LYS A 85 23.05 24.50 13.66
C LYS A 85 24.51 24.34 13.24
N SER A 86 24.82 23.31 12.44
CA SER A 86 26.15 23.08 11.88
C SER A 86 26.57 24.19 10.93
N LYS A 87 25.66 24.66 10.07
CA LYS A 87 25.93 25.78 9.17
C LYS A 87 26.28 27.05 9.93
N ASN A 88 25.48 27.43 10.92
CA ASN A 88 25.75 28.59 11.76
C ASN A 88 27.10 28.49 12.48
N HIS A 89 27.48 27.29 12.95
CA HIS A 89 28.80 27.07 13.53
C HIS A 89 29.92 27.27 12.51
N ILE A 90 29.77 26.75 11.29
CA ILE A 90 30.74 26.92 10.20
C ILE A 90 30.88 28.40 9.83
N ASP A 91 29.75 29.11 9.74
CA ASP A 91 29.72 30.53 9.40
C ASP A 91 30.41 31.40 10.47
N GLN A 92 30.30 31.03 11.75
CA GLN A 92 30.89 31.78 12.86
C GLN A 92 32.36 31.44 13.16
N TYR A 93 32.72 30.16 13.12
CA TYR A 93 34.00 29.66 13.63
C TYR A 93 34.85 28.96 12.56
N GLY A 94 34.37 28.90 11.32
CA GLY A 94 34.97 28.11 10.26
C GLY A 94 34.67 26.61 10.39
N ILE A 95 35.22 25.84 9.46
CA ILE A 95 34.95 24.41 9.34
C ILE A 95 35.71 23.64 10.41
N SER A 96 34.98 22.96 11.30
CA SER A 96 35.53 21.95 12.22
C SER A 96 35.14 20.55 11.77
N TYR A 97 35.90 19.53 12.17
CA TYR A 97 35.55 18.14 11.88
C TYR A 97 34.14 17.79 12.37
N ALA A 98 33.79 18.20 13.59
CA ALA A 98 32.47 17.95 14.17
C ALA A 98 31.34 18.66 13.41
N SER A 99 31.51 19.94 13.06
CA SER A 99 30.49 20.72 12.34
C SER A 99 30.31 20.23 10.90
N SER A 100 31.40 19.91 10.21
CA SER A 100 31.37 19.33 8.86
C SER A 100 30.69 17.95 8.85
N ASN A 101 31.08 17.05 9.77
CA ASN A 101 30.51 15.72 9.84
C ASN A 101 29.02 15.74 10.20
N ALA A 102 28.60 16.60 11.13
CA ALA A 102 27.19 16.79 11.46
C ALA A 102 26.39 17.34 10.28
N TYR A 103 26.93 18.33 9.56
CA TYR A 103 26.32 18.89 8.35
C TYR A 103 26.14 17.84 7.25
N LEU A 104 27.21 17.10 6.92
CA LEU A 104 27.19 16.03 5.92
C LEU A 104 26.25 14.88 6.33
N GLY A 105 26.23 14.53 7.61
CA GLY A 105 25.32 13.52 8.15
C GLY A 105 23.84 13.91 7.97
N ALA A 106 23.49 15.15 8.33
CA ALA A 106 22.14 15.67 8.14
C ALA A 106 21.75 15.75 6.67
N LEU A 107 22.64 16.27 5.81
CA LEU A 107 22.41 16.36 4.37
C LEU A 107 22.22 14.98 3.73
N LYS A 108 23.03 13.99 4.14
CA LYS A 108 22.90 12.60 3.69
C LYS A 108 21.57 11.98 4.13
N GLY A 109 21.14 12.25 5.36
CA GLY A 109 19.83 11.83 5.87
C GLY A 109 18.67 12.40 5.05
N LEU A 110 18.68 13.70 4.80
CA LEU A 110 17.67 14.39 3.97
C LEU A 110 17.65 13.86 2.53
N ASN A 111 18.82 13.68 1.89
CA ASN A 111 18.92 13.13 0.54
C ASN A 111 18.38 11.70 0.46
N LYS A 112 18.68 10.87 1.46
CA LYS A 112 18.14 9.50 1.55
C LYS A 112 16.61 9.52 1.64
N LEU A 113 16.03 10.34 2.51
CA LEU A 113 14.58 10.47 2.65
C LEU A 113 13.90 10.99 1.37
N SER A 114 14.53 11.95 0.68
CA SER A 114 14.07 12.47 -0.61
C SER A 114 14.11 11.41 -1.72
N PHE A 115 15.24 10.70 -1.84
CA PHE A 115 15.42 9.64 -2.81
C PHE A 115 14.43 8.50 -2.60
N GLU A 116 14.27 8.01 -1.37
CA GLU A 116 13.29 6.95 -1.05
C GLU A 116 11.86 7.35 -1.40
N THR A 117 11.51 8.62 -1.20
CA THR A 117 10.18 9.16 -1.56
C THR A 117 9.98 9.16 -3.08
N THR A 118 10.99 9.62 -3.82
CA THR A 118 10.98 9.68 -5.29
C THR A 118 10.90 8.28 -5.91
N VAL A 119 11.72 7.33 -5.43
CA VAL A 119 11.73 5.94 -5.92
C VAL A 119 10.40 5.24 -5.62
N LYS A 120 9.85 5.39 -4.41
CA LYS A 120 8.54 4.81 -4.10
C LYS A 120 7.44 5.40 -4.99
N GLY A 121 7.43 6.71 -5.23
CA GLY A 121 6.48 7.36 -6.13
C GLY A 121 6.55 6.80 -7.57
N SER A 122 7.73 6.73 -8.16
CA SER A 122 7.93 6.18 -9.50
C SER A 122 7.54 4.69 -9.62
N LYS A 123 7.76 3.87 -8.59
CA LYS A 123 7.34 2.46 -8.57
C LYS A 123 5.81 2.35 -8.60
N ILE A 124 5.12 3.12 -7.77
CA ILE A 124 3.65 3.17 -7.73
C ILE A 124 3.10 3.58 -9.09
N GLN A 125 3.69 4.59 -9.73
CA GLN A 125 3.27 5.06 -11.05
C GLN A 125 3.38 3.96 -12.12
N LYS A 126 4.49 3.21 -12.13
CA LYS A 126 4.67 2.07 -13.05
C LYS A 126 3.67 0.94 -12.78
N GLU A 127 3.35 0.67 -11.52
CA GLU A 127 2.38 -0.36 -11.15
C GLU A 127 0.95 0.03 -11.60
N ILE A 128 0.56 1.30 -11.43
CA ILE A 128 -0.70 1.83 -11.97
C ILE A 128 -0.74 1.68 -13.48
N GLU A 129 0.34 2.03 -14.19
CA GLU A 129 0.42 1.90 -15.65
C GLU A 129 0.22 0.45 -16.10
N LEU A 130 0.88 -0.50 -15.43
CA LEU A 130 0.73 -1.94 -15.71
C LEU A 130 -0.70 -2.43 -15.42
N LEU A 131 -1.33 -1.96 -14.35
CA LEU A 131 -2.71 -2.30 -14.00
C LEU A 131 -3.69 -1.74 -15.03
N ASN A 132 -3.52 -0.50 -15.47
CA ASN A 132 -4.35 0.09 -16.54
C ASN A 132 -4.24 -0.72 -17.84
N LYS A 133 -3.01 -1.09 -18.26
CA LYS A 133 -2.82 -1.96 -19.44
C LYS A 133 -3.51 -3.31 -19.30
N LYS A 134 -3.52 -3.90 -18.10
CA LYS A 134 -4.25 -5.16 -17.84
C LYS A 134 -5.76 -4.97 -17.92
N ILE A 135 -6.29 -3.86 -17.40
CA ILE A 135 -7.71 -3.52 -17.50
C ILE A 135 -8.10 -3.33 -18.97
N ASP A 136 -7.31 -2.57 -19.74
CA ASP A 136 -7.57 -2.34 -21.17
C ASP A 136 -7.56 -3.65 -21.99
N GLY A 137 -6.61 -4.54 -21.69
CA GLY A 137 -6.54 -5.87 -22.30
C GLY A 137 -7.70 -6.80 -21.87
N MET A 138 -8.25 -6.63 -20.66
CA MET A 138 -9.43 -7.36 -20.19
C MET A 138 -10.71 -6.85 -20.87
N SER A 139 -10.85 -5.53 -21.07
CA SER A 139 -11.96 -4.93 -21.81
C SER A 139 -11.97 -5.40 -23.27
N SER A 140 -10.80 -5.52 -23.91
CA SER A 140 -10.66 -6.02 -25.29
C SER A 140 -10.97 -7.51 -25.46
N ASN A 141 -10.80 -8.33 -24.41
CA ASN A 141 -11.17 -9.75 -24.42
C ASN A 141 -12.66 -10.01 -24.18
N ASN A 142 -13.41 -8.98 -23.75
CA ASN A 142 -14.84 -9.03 -23.50
C ASN A 142 -15.65 -8.46 -24.68
N ASN A 143 -15.24 -8.70 -25.93
CA ASN A 143 -16.11 -8.59 -27.12
C ASN A 143 -17.18 -9.71 -27.10
N ILE A 144 -17.93 -9.74 -26.01
CA ILE A 144 -19.16 -10.50 -25.84
C ILE A 144 -20.21 -9.91 -26.80
N GLU A 145 -20.17 -8.60 -27.07
CA GLU A 145 -21.02 -7.95 -28.07
C GLU A 145 -20.77 -8.49 -29.49
N ASP A 146 -19.52 -8.50 -30.00
CA ASP A 146 -19.22 -9.06 -31.33
C ASP A 146 -19.56 -10.55 -31.43
N LYS A 147 -19.36 -11.32 -30.34
CA LYS A 147 -19.73 -12.75 -30.31
C LYS A 147 -21.25 -12.92 -30.34
N ILE A 148 -22.01 -12.13 -29.58
CA ILE A 148 -23.48 -12.17 -29.58
C ILE A 148 -24.02 -11.79 -30.96
N GLU A 149 -23.45 -10.77 -31.61
CA GLU A 149 -23.84 -10.32 -32.94
C GLU A 149 -23.53 -11.37 -34.01
N SER A 150 -22.37 -12.03 -33.92
CA SER A 150 -22.05 -13.21 -34.73
C SER A 150 -23.06 -14.36 -34.55
N TYR A 151 -23.49 -14.64 -33.31
CA TYR A 151 -24.47 -15.69 -33.03
C TYR A 151 -25.88 -15.35 -33.56
N PHE A 152 -26.31 -14.09 -33.42
CA PHE A 152 -27.58 -13.63 -33.96
C PHE A 152 -27.64 -13.73 -35.48
N ASN A 153 -26.56 -13.34 -36.17
CA ASN A 153 -26.49 -13.43 -37.63
C ASN A 153 -26.58 -14.88 -38.12
N LEU A 154 -25.90 -15.83 -37.47
CA LEU A 154 -25.97 -17.26 -37.80
C LEU A 154 -27.38 -17.87 -37.66
N LEU A 155 -28.13 -17.46 -36.63
CA LEU A 155 -29.51 -17.91 -36.40
C LEU A 155 -30.48 -17.32 -37.43
N SER A 156 -30.25 -16.08 -37.87
CA SER A 156 -31.08 -15.41 -38.88
C SER A 156 -30.90 -15.96 -40.30
N SER A 157 -29.74 -16.54 -40.61
CA SER A 157 -29.43 -17.17 -41.91
C SER A 157 -29.89 -18.63 -42.04
N SER A 158 -30.49 -19.20 -40.99
CA SER A 158 -30.90 -20.61 -40.94
C SER A 158 -32.43 -20.82 -41.05
N ASN A 159 -33.20 -19.76 -41.33
CA ASN A 159 -34.65 -19.79 -41.59
C ASN A 159 -34.97 -19.49 -43.06
#